data_AF-A0A7W1Z5Y1-F1
#
_entry.id   AF-A0A7W1Z5Y1-F1
#
_cell.length_a   1.000
_cell.length_b   1.000
_cell.length_c   1.000
_cell.angle_alpha   90.00
_cell.angle_beta   90.00
_cell.angle_gamma   90.00
#
_symmetry.space_group_name_H-M   'P 1'
#
loop_
_entity.id
_entity.type
_entity.pdbx_description
1 polymer ?
#
loop_
_entity_poly.entity_id
_entity_poly.type
_entity_poly.pdbx_seq_one_letter_code
_entity_poly.pdbx_strand_id
1 'polypeptide(L)'
;MNTMVLLTLISVIGAAALFIALAVYLVLISGELERIGGKRPTYGEPSSYLSKIRLGVRAIETQTGGLVPHVTRLNGGLSAVRDGLRAIDANLGGVIAAVVRQEAK
;
A
#
# COMPACT_ATOMS: atom_id res chain seq x y z
N MET A 1 -62.12 -1.31 21.68
CA MET A 1 -60.99 -2.24 21.44
C MET A 1 -60.32 -2.49 22.78
N ASN A 2 -60.23 -3.73 23.25
CA ASN A 2 -59.71 -4.04 24.59
C ASN A 2 -58.18 -3.88 24.64
N THR A 3 -57.64 -3.50 25.79
CA THR A 3 -56.20 -3.26 26.02
C THR A 3 -55.33 -4.44 25.57
N MET A 4 -55.78 -5.67 25.80
CA MET A 4 -55.08 -6.87 25.35
C MET A 4 -54.98 -6.96 23.82
N VAL A 5 -56.05 -6.61 23.10
CA VAL A 5 -56.06 -6.62 21.63
C VAL A 5 -55.09 -5.57 21.09
N LEU A 6 -55.02 -4.39 21.72
CA LEU A 6 -54.08 -3.34 21.35
C LEU A 6 -52.62 -3.77 21.56
N LEU A 7 -52.30 -4.36 22.71
CA LEU A 7 -50.95 -4.84 23.02
C LEU A 7 -50.51 -5.97 22.06
N THR A 8 -51.40 -6.90 21.75
CA THR A 8 -51.14 -7.96 20.76
C THR A 8 -50.87 -7.36 19.38
N LEU A 9 -51.67 -6.37 18.95
CA LEU A 9 -51.48 -5.72 17.66
C LEU A 9 -50.11 -5.02 17.59
N ILE A 10 -49.75 -4.28 18.63
CA ILE A 10 -48.44 -3.61 18.73
C ILE A 10 -47.30 -4.63 18.72
N SER A 11 -47.44 -5.75 19.41
CA SER A 11 -46.42 -6.82 19.44
C SER A 11 -46.22 -7.45 18.05
N VAL A 12 -47.31 -7.74 17.34
CA VAL A 12 -47.26 -8.28 15.97
C VAL A 12 -46.60 -7.27 15.01
N ILE A 13 -46.98 -5.99 15.10
CA ILE A 13 -46.36 -4.93 14.29
C ILE A 13 -44.86 -4.80 14.61
N GLY A 14 -44.50 -4.83 15.89
CA GLY A 14 -43.11 -4.76 16.34
C GLY A 14 -42.28 -5.94 15.83
N ALA A 15 -42.81 -7.16 15.92
CA ALA A 15 -42.16 -8.34 15.36
C ALA A 15 -41.99 -8.24 13.84
N ALA A 16 -43.04 -7.84 13.12
CA ALA A 16 -42.97 -7.66 11.67
C ALA A 16 -41.93 -6.60 11.27
N ALA A 17 -41.91 -5.46 11.96
CA ALA A 17 -40.92 -4.40 11.73
C ALA A 17 -39.49 -4.90 11.94
N LEU A 18 -39.25 -5.73 12.96
CA LEU A 18 -37.94 -6.33 13.21
C LEU A 18 -37.50 -7.27 12.08
N PHE A 19 -38.40 -8.14 11.59
CA PHE A 19 -38.10 -9.01 10.46
C PHE A 19 -37.86 -8.23 9.16
N ILE A 20 -38.62 -7.16 8.91
CA ILE A 20 -38.41 -6.28 7.76
C ILE A 20 -37.04 -5.60 7.87
N ALA A 21 -36.71 -5.03 9.02
CA ALA A 21 -35.42 -4.39 9.24
C ALA A 21 -34.27 -5.38 9.01
N LEU A 22 -34.38 -6.59 9.56
CA LEU A 22 -33.39 -7.65 9.36
C LEU A 22 -33.22 -7.98 7.87
N ALA A 23 -34.31 -8.18 7.14
CA ALA A 23 -34.26 -8.47 5.71
C ALA A 23 -33.60 -7.35 4.91
N VAL A 24 -33.94 -6.09 5.19
CA VAL A 24 -33.33 -4.91 4.54
C VAL A 24 -31.82 -4.87 4.79
N TYR A 25 -31.39 -5.00 6.05
CA TYR A 25 -29.97 -4.96 6.37
C TYR A 25 -29.19 -6.13 5.76
N LEU A 26 -29.77 -7.33 5.70
CA LEU A 26 -29.13 -8.47 5.04
C LEU A 26 -28.91 -8.22 3.55
N VAL A 27 -29.88 -7.63 2.84
CA VAL A 27 -29.74 -7.29 1.43
C VAL A 27 -28.66 -6.22 1.23
N LEU A 28 -28.63 -5.19 2.08
CA LEU A 28 -27.61 -4.14 2.02
C LEU A 28 -26.20 -4.69 2.28
N ILE A 29 -26.03 -5.52 3.31
CA ILE A 29 -24.76 -6.16 3.65
C ILE A 29 -24.31 -7.06 2.50
N SER A 30 -25.21 -7.89 1.95
CA SER A 30 -24.89 -8.75 0.81
C SER A 30 -24.41 -7.96 -0.40
N GLY A 31 -25.08 -6.85 -0.73
CA GLY A 31 -24.67 -5.98 -1.83
C GLY A 31 -23.30 -5.33 -1.61
N GLU A 32 -22.98 -4.95 -0.38
CA GLU A 32 -21.67 -4.37 -0.06
C GLU A 32 -20.55 -5.43 -0.11
N LEU A 33 -20.82 -6.64 0.41
CA LEU A 33 -19.88 -7.76 0.30
C LEU A 33 -19.60 -8.14 -1.16
N GLU A 34 -20.61 -8.08 -2.05
CA GLU A 34 -20.42 -8.27 -3.49
C GLU A 34 -19.54 -7.18 -4.12
N ARG A 35 -19.62 -5.93 -3.67
CA ARG A 35 -18.75 -4.84 -4.14
C ARG A 35 -17.30 -5.01 -3.68
N ILE A 36 -17.10 -5.44 -2.43
CA ILE A 36 -15.78 -5.66 -1.83
C ILE A 36 -15.10 -6.90 -2.45
N GLY A 37 -15.78 -8.03 -2.45
CA GLY A 37 -15.24 -9.35 -2.84
C GLY A 37 -15.40 -9.68 -4.32
N GLY A 38 -16.37 -9.06 -5.00
CA GLY A 38 -16.81 -9.41 -6.35
C GLY A 38 -17.98 -10.38 -6.31
N LYS A 39 -18.82 -10.36 -7.35
CA LYS A 39 -19.86 -11.38 -7.52
C LYS A 39 -19.24 -12.76 -7.80
N ARG A 40 -19.95 -13.83 -7.44
CA ARG A 40 -19.64 -15.21 -7.86
C ARG A 40 -19.28 -15.22 -9.36
N PRO A 41 -18.32 -16.05 -9.80
CA PRO A 41 -17.76 -15.97 -11.14
C PRO A 41 -18.79 -16.40 -12.19
N THR A 42 -19.60 -15.45 -12.65
CA THR A 42 -20.23 -15.49 -13.95
C THR A 42 -19.26 -14.79 -14.88
N TYR A 43 -18.85 -15.46 -15.96
CA TYR A 43 -17.86 -14.97 -16.91
C TYR A 43 -18.11 -13.50 -17.29
N GLY A 44 -17.17 -12.61 -16.92
CA GLY A 44 -17.02 -11.31 -17.58
C GLY A 44 -17.51 -10.04 -16.88
N GLU A 45 -17.70 -9.97 -15.55
CA GLU A 45 -18.12 -8.72 -14.88
C GLU A 45 -17.25 -8.29 -13.66
N PRO A 46 -17.23 -6.99 -13.31
CA PRO A 46 -16.00 -6.21 -13.11
C PRO A 46 -15.35 -6.25 -11.71
N SER A 47 -14.13 -5.74 -11.70
CA SER A 47 -13.16 -5.65 -10.60
C SER A 47 -13.75 -5.20 -9.25
N SER A 48 -13.88 -6.16 -8.32
CA SER A 48 -14.12 -5.89 -6.90
C SER A 48 -13.07 -4.95 -6.30
N TYR A 49 -13.38 -4.28 -5.19
CA TYR A 49 -12.39 -3.43 -4.51
C TYR A 49 -11.10 -4.19 -4.17
N LEU A 50 -11.20 -5.45 -3.73
CA LEU A 50 -10.03 -6.29 -3.47
C LEU A 50 -9.23 -6.59 -4.73
N SER A 51 -9.88 -6.79 -5.87
CA SER A 51 -9.16 -7.01 -7.14
C SER A 51 -8.39 -5.76 -7.59
N LYS A 52 -8.94 -4.56 -7.37
CA LYS A 52 -8.24 -3.30 -7.62
C LYS A 52 -7.05 -3.12 -6.69
N ILE A 53 -7.23 -3.40 -5.39
CA ILE A 53 -6.13 -3.37 -4.41
C ILE A 53 -5.03 -4.34 -4.81
N ARG A 54 -5.37 -5.58 -5.20
CA ARG A 54 -4.40 -6.57 -5.64
C ARG A 54 -3.61 -6.11 -6.87
N LEU A 55 -4.27 -5.49 -7.85
CA LEU A 55 -3.61 -4.92 -9.02
C LEU A 55 -2.67 -3.78 -8.62
N GLY A 56 -3.12 -2.87 -7.76
CA GLY A 56 -2.30 -1.77 -7.25
C GLY A 56 -1.06 -2.25 -6.49
N VAL A 57 -1.24 -3.21 -5.57
CA VAL A 57 -0.13 -3.81 -4.81
C VAL A 57 0.87 -4.51 -5.75
N ARG A 58 0.39 -5.25 -6.75
CA ARG A 58 1.26 -5.91 -7.74
C ARG A 58 2.05 -4.90 -8.58
N ALA A 59 1.43 -3.77 -8.94
CA ALA A 59 2.12 -2.70 -9.65
C ALA A 59 3.22 -2.08 -8.78
N ILE A 60 2.92 -1.81 -7.50
CA ILE A 60 3.91 -1.33 -6.52
C ILE A 60 5.05 -2.34 -6.39
N GLU A 61 4.77 -3.63 -6.20
CA GLU A 61 5.77 -4.68 -6.10
C GLU A 61 6.67 -4.73 -7.35
N THR A 62 6.09 -4.63 -8.54
CA THR A 62 6.84 -4.64 -9.80
C THR A 62 7.75 -3.42 -9.93
N GLN A 63 7.23 -2.24 -9.59
CA GLN A 63 8.00 -0.99 -9.65
C GLN A 63 9.09 -0.94 -8.57
N THR A 64 8.80 -1.45 -7.37
CA THR A 64 9.72 -1.40 -6.23
C THR A 64 10.74 -2.53 -6.24
N GLY A 65 10.43 -3.67 -6.84
CA GLY A 65 11.36 -4.80 -6.96
C GLY A 65 12.66 -4.45 -7.70
N GLY A 66 12.61 -3.48 -8.62
CA GLY A 66 13.80 -2.97 -9.31
C GLY A 66 14.69 -2.05 -8.46
N LEU A 67 14.20 -1.49 -7.34
CA LEU A 67 14.95 -0.50 -6.55
C LEU A 67 16.24 -1.08 -5.97
N VAL A 68 16.20 -2.31 -5.43
CA VAL A 68 17.35 -2.93 -4.75
C VAL A 68 18.61 -2.99 -5.63
N PRO A 69 18.57 -3.51 -6.87
CA PRO A 69 19.76 -3.50 -7.74
C PRO A 69 20.17 -2.08 -8.18
N HIS A 70 19.25 -1.13 -8.30
CA HIS A 70 19.61 0.27 -8.59
C HIS A 70 20.34 0.94 -7.42
N VAL A 71 19.84 0.77 -6.19
CA VAL A 71 20.47 1.28 -4.97
C VAL A 71 21.84 0.65 -4.75
N THR A 72 21.96 -0.66 -4.98
CA THR A 72 23.25 -1.38 -4.88
C THR A 72 24.28 -0.82 -5.85
N ARG A 73 23.90 -0.63 -7.13
CA ARG A 73 24.79 -0.02 -8.14
C ARG A 73 25.18 1.40 -7.80
N LEU A 74 24.23 2.22 -7.34
CA LEU A 74 24.47 3.60 -6.94
C LEU A 74 25.48 3.67 -5.79
N ASN A 75 25.27 2.88 -4.74
CA ASN A 75 26.17 2.84 -3.58
C ASN A 75 27.57 2.35 -3.96
N GLY A 76 27.67 1.37 -4.88
CA GLY A 76 28.94 0.92 -5.43
C GLY A 76 29.68 2.05 -6.17
N GLY A 77 28.98 2.78 -7.06
CA GLY A 77 29.53 3.92 -7.77
C GLY A 77 29.99 5.04 -6.84
N LEU A 78 29.16 5.40 -5.85
CA LEU A 78 29.51 6.42 -4.85
C LEU A 78 30.72 6.01 -3.99
N SER A 79 30.85 4.72 -3.67
CA SER A 79 32.02 4.22 -2.95
C SER A 79 33.28 4.35 -3.81
N ALA A 80 33.22 4.00 -5.09
CA ALA A 80 34.34 4.15 -6.02
C ALA A 80 34.75 5.63 -6.19
N VAL A 81 33.77 6.54 -6.32
CA VAL A 81 34.04 7.99 -6.38
C VAL A 81 34.72 8.48 -5.11
N ARG A 82 34.21 8.10 -3.94
CA ARG A 82 34.82 8.45 -2.64
C ARG A 82 36.28 7.98 -2.57
N ASP A 83 36.55 6.75 -2.99
CA ASP A 83 37.89 6.18 -2.90
C ASP A 83 38.85 6.85 -3.90
N GLY A 84 38.38 7.20 -5.10
CA GLY A 84 39.13 8.02 -6.04
C GLY A 84 39.45 9.43 -5.51
N LEU A 85 38.48 10.09 -4.86
CA LEU A 85 38.70 11.40 -4.25
C LEU A 85 39.73 11.36 -3.12
N ARG A 86 39.75 10.29 -2.30
CA ARG A 86 40.80 10.09 -1.29
C ARG A 86 42.19 9.91 -1.91
N ALA A 87 42.27 9.19 -3.02
CA ALA A 87 43.55 9.02 -3.72
C ALA A 87 44.06 10.36 -4.30
N ILE A 88 43.16 11.19 -4.84
CA ILE A 88 43.49 12.53 -5.32
C ILE A 88 43.99 13.41 -4.17
N ASP A 89 43.29 13.41 -3.04
CA ASP A 89 43.66 14.18 -1.83
C ASP A 89 45.04 13.77 -1.30
N ALA A 90 45.30 12.47 -1.20
CA ALA A 90 46.60 11.94 -0.80
C ALA A 90 47.72 12.36 -1.75
N ASN A 91 47.47 12.34 -3.06
CA ASN A 91 48.45 12.78 -4.06
C ASN A 91 48.71 14.29 -3.96
N LEU A 92 47.67 15.11 -3.86
CA LEU A 92 47.78 16.55 -3.66
C LEU A 92 48.58 16.90 -2.40
N GLY A 93 48.31 16.22 -1.28
CA GLY A 93 49.09 16.37 -0.05
C GLY A 93 50.57 16.02 -0.25
N GLY A 94 50.87 14.96 -1.01
CA GLY A 94 52.24 14.59 -1.37
C GLY A 94 52.95 15.64 -2.22
N VAL A 95 52.26 16.19 -3.23
CA VAL A 95 52.78 17.26 -4.10
C VAL A 95 53.07 18.52 -3.30
N ILE A 96 52.13 18.96 -2.45
CA ILE A 96 52.33 20.14 -1.58
C ILE A 96 53.56 19.95 -0.70
N ALA A 97 53.70 18.79 -0.05
CA ALA A 97 54.85 18.49 0.79
C ALA A 97 56.17 18.48 0.00
N ALA A 98 56.16 18.06 -1.27
CA ALA A 98 57.34 18.10 -2.12
C ALA A 98 57.72 19.53 -2.51
N VAL A 99 56.74 20.38 -2.85
CA VAL A 99 56.96 21.80 -3.16
C VAL A 99 57.53 22.53 -1.95
N VAL A 100 56.96 22.34 -0.76
CA VAL A 100 57.46 22.94 0.49
C VAL A 100 58.92 22.54 0.76
N ARG A 101 59.30 21.28 0.50
CA ARG A 101 60.69 20.81 0.64
C ARG A 101 61.64 21.41 -0.41
N GLN A 102 61.15 21.81 -1.58
CA GLN A 102 61.96 22.49 -2.59
C GLN A 102 62.21 23.95 -2.22
N GLU A 103 61.22 24.66 -1.68
CA GLU A 103 61.41 26.05 -1.22
C GLU A 103 62.34 26.18 0.00
N ALA A 104 62.39 25.15 0.85
CA ALA A 104 63.27 25.12 2.03
C ALA A 104 64.75 24.81 1.69
N LYS A 105 65.09 24.63 0.42
CA LYS A 105 66.41 24.24 -0.08
C LYS A 105 67.07 25.38 -0.83
#